data_AF-A0A1E3X6N0-F1
#
_entry.id   AF-A0A1E3X6N0-F1
#
_cell.length_a   1.000
_cell.length_b   1.000
_cell.length_c   1.000
_cell.angle_alpha   90.00
_cell.angle_beta   90.00
_cell.angle_gamma   90.00
#
_symmetry.space_group_name_H-M   'P 1'
#
loop_
_entity.id
_entity.type
_entity.pdbx_description
1 polymer ?
#
loop_
_entity_poly.entity_id
_entity_poly.type
_entity_poly.pdbx_seq_one_letter_code
_entity_poly.pdbx_strand_id
1 'polypeptide(L)' 'MFKTIHAIYKQGILKPLEPIEGIEENTEVKVIVSTEKEVSAPLLRFAGILDEEDANKMIKVIDDEFERINQDEWRD' A
#
# COMPACT_ATOMS: atom_id res chain seq x y z
N MET A 1 20.27 7.35 -22.80
CA MET A 1 18.85 7.20 -23.20
C MET A 1 18.22 6.22 -22.22
N PHE A 2 17.04 6.52 -21.68
CA PHE A 2 16.32 5.62 -20.78
C PHE A 2 15.13 5.03 -21.55
N LYS A 3 15.03 3.70 -21.60
CA LYS A 3 13.91 2.98 -22.24
C LYS A 3 13.34 2.01 -21.21
N THR A 4 12.05 2.13 -20.93
CA THR A 4 11.33 1.16 -20.10
C THR A 4 10.87 0.02 -21.00
N ILE A 5 11.13 -1.21 -20.59
CA ILE A 5 10.72 -2.42 -21.32
C ILE A 5 9.83 -3.28 -20.41
N HIS A 6 8.95 -4.06 -21.03
CA HIS A 6 8.17 -5.07 -20.31
C HIS A 6 8.91 -6.40 -20.36
N ALA A 7 9.02 -7.07 -19.22
CA ALA A 7 9.70 -8.35 -19.09
C ALA A 7 8.97 -9.25 -18.10
N ILE A 8 9.03 -10.56 -18.33
CA ILE A 8 8.60 -11.56 -17.37
C ILE A 8 9.80 -11.97 -16.52
N TYR A 9 9.67 -11.85 -15.21
CA TYR A 9 10.60 -12.46 -14.27
C TYR A 9 10.21 -13.91 -14.01
N LYS A 10 11.00 -14.87 -14.52
CA LYS A 10 10.74 -16.31 -14.33
C LYS A 10 12.05 -17.05 -14.08
N GLN A 11 12.08 -17.86 -13.02
CA GLN A 11 13.25 -18.67 -12.64
C GLN A 11 14.55 -17.83 -12.48
N GLY A 12 14.44 -16.63 -11.92
CA GLY A 12 15.59 -15.76 -11.70
C GLY A 12 16.06 -14.98 -12.92
N ILE A 13 15.42 -15.15 -14.08
CA ILE A 13 15.81 -14.50 -15.34
C ILE A 13 14.72 -13.49 -15.74
N LEU A 14 15.14 -12.26 -16.07
CA LEU A 14 14.29 -11.27 -16.74
C LEU A 14 14.25 -11.56 -18.24
N LYS A 15 13.08 -11.90 -18.77
CA LYS A 15 12.86 -12.15 -20.20
C LYS A 15 12.04 -11.02 -20.80
N PRO A 16 12.63 -10.15 -21.65
CA PRO A 16 11.86 -9.14 -22.38
C PRO A 16 10.72 -9.79 -23.16
N LEU A 17 9.55 -9.16 -23.18
CA LEU A 17 8.42 -9.60 -24.00
C LEU A 17 8.66 -9.31 -25.48
N GLU A 18 9.45 -8.28 -25.77
CA GLU A 18 9.77 -7.80 -27.11
C GLU A 18 11.29 -7.60 -27.25
N PRO A 19 11.85 -7.74 -28.46
CA PRO A 19 13.24 -7.38 -28.73
C PRO A 19 13.53 -5.93 -28.34
N ILE A 20 14.67 -5.70 -27.71
CA ILE A 20 15.07 -4.34 -27.35
C ILE A 20 15.78 -3.72 -28.54
N GLU A 21 15.04 -2.98 -29.35
CA GLU A 21 15.62 -2.26 -30.49
C GLU A 21 16.72 -1.29 -30.06
N GLY A 22 17.81 -1.25 -30.85
CA GLY A 22 18.92 -0.33 -30.64
C GLY A 22 19.99 -0.80 -29.65
N ILE A 23 19.95 -2.06 -29.22
CA ILE A 23 21.01 -2.68 -28.40
C ILE A 23 21.63 -3.84 -29.19
N GLU A 24 22.96 -3.85 -29.30
CA GLU A 24 23.69 -4.95 -29.94
C GLU A 24 23.75 -6.18 -29.02
N GLU A 25 23.76 -7.37 -29.62
CA GLU A 25 23.94 -8.61 -28.86
C GLU A 25 25.24 -8.58 -28.05
N ASN A 26 25.22 -9.17 -26.84
CA ASN A 26 26.36 -9.22 -25.91
C ASN A 26 26.83 -7.87 -25.36
N THR A 27 26.02 -6.81 -25.48
CA THR A 27 26.30 -5.53 -24.83
C THR A 27 25.97 -5.60 -23.33
N GLU A 28 26.87 -5.11 -22.49
CA GLU A 28 26.59 -4.91 -21.06
C GLU A 28 25.56 -3.77 -20.88
N VAL A 29 24.49 -4.03 -20.13
CA VAL A 29 23.42 -3.06 -19.87
C VAL A 29 23.15 -2.93 -18.37
N LYS A 30 22.87 -1.71 -17.92
CA LYS A 30 22.43 -1.44 -16.54
C LYS A 30 20.92 -1.57 -16.44
N VAL A 31 20.44 -2.51 -15.64
CA VAL A 31 19.01 -2.74 -15.38
C VAL A 31 18.63 -2.18 -14.01
N ILE A 32 17.51 -1.45 -13.94
CA ILE A 32 16.92 -0.99 -12.68
C ILE A 32 15.66 -1.82 -12.45
N VAL A 33 15.67 -2.65 -11.41
CA VAL A 33 14.50 -3.44 -11.00
C VAL A 33 13.88 -2.76 -9.80
N SER A 34 12.67 -2.23 -9.98
CA SER A 34 11.85 -1.73 -8.88
C SER A 34 10.69 -2.69 -8.69
N THR A 35 10.59 -3.31 -7.52
CA THR A 35 9.40 -4.05 -7.14
C THR A 35 8.50 -3.09 -6.37
N GLU A 36 7.37 -2.72 -6.97
CA GLU A 36 6.24 -2.30 -6.15
C GLU A 36 5.84 -3.54 -5.36
N LYS A 37 6.35 -3.64 -4.13
CA LYS A 37 5.67 -4.46 -3.14
C LYS A 37 4.25 -3.90 -3.19
N GLU A 38 3.26 -4.69 -3.59
CA GLU A 38 1.89 -4.44 -3.18
C GLU A 38 1.92 -4.52 -1.66
N VAL A 39 2.33 -3.42 -1.04
CA VAL A 39 2.01 -3.15 0.34
C VAL A 39 0.51 -2.98 0.24
N SER A 40 -0.23 -4.06 0.50
CA SER A 40 -1.67 -4.02 0.73
C SER A 40 -1.92 -2.70 1.44
N ALA A 41 -2.59 -1.75 0.77
CA ALA A 41 -2.61 -0.38 1.27
C ALA A 41 -3.06 -0.48 2.73
N PRO A 42 -2.27 -0.06 3.73
CA PRO A 42 -2.59 -0.39 5.12
C PRO A 42 -3.96 0.12 5.58
N LEU A 43 -4.53 1.04 4.78
CA LEU A 43 -5.84 1.63 4.94
C LEU A 43 -6.97 0.92 4.19
N LEU A 44 -6.68 0.00 3.25
CA LEU A 44 -7.70 -0.81 2.57
C LEU A 44 -8.55 -1.61 3.56
N ARG A 45 -7.96 -2.07 4.67
CA ARG A 45 -8.70 -2.75 5.74
C ARG A 45 -9.72 -1.86 6.47
N PHE A 46 -9.63 -0.55 6.31
CA PHE A 46 -10.56 0.43 6.88
C PHE A 46 -11.50 1.02 5.82
N ALA A 47 -11.36 0.61 4.56
CA ALA A 47 -12.24 1.05 3.49
C ALA A 47 -13.46 0.10 3.40
N GLY A 48 -14.65 0.62 3.65
CA GLY A 48 -15.89 -0.17 3.59
C GLY A 48 -16.96 0.33 4.57
N ILE A 49 -17.99 -0.49 4.74
CA ILE A 49 -19.04 -0.27 5.73
C ILE A 49 -18.60 -0.97 7.02
N LEU A 50 -18.66 -0.24 8.14
CA LEU A 50 -18.43 -0.80 9.47
C LEU A 50 -19.57 -1.75 9.81
N ASP A 51 -19.24 -2.96 10.27
CA ASP A 51 -20.28 -3.87 10.76
C ASP A 51 -20.87 -3.38 12.09
N GLU A 52 -22.03 -3.93 12.44
CA GLU A 52 -22.78 -3.50 13.62
C GLU A 52 -22.02 -3.80 14.92
N GLU A 53 -21.22 -4.86 14.96
CA GLU A 53 -20.44 -5.22 16.14
C GLU A 53 -19.36 -4.18 16.43
N ASP A 54 -18.59 -3.81 15.41
CA ASP A 54 -17.52 -2.82 15.54
C ASP A 54 -18.08 -1.42 15.76
N ALA A 55 -19.23 -1.09 15.17
CA ALA A 55 -19.95 0.15 15.47
C ALA A 55 -20.35 0.23 16.96
N ASN A 56 -20.88 -0.86 17.52
CA ASN A 56 -21.26 -0.92 18.94
C ASN A 56 -20.05 -0.83 19.87
N LYS A 57 -18.90 -1.43 19.50
CA LYS A 57 -17.65 -1.27 20.26
C LYS A 57 -17.18 0.18 20.29
N MET A 58 -17.28 0.89 19.15
CA MET A 58 -16.92 2.30 19.09
C MET A 58 -17.82 3.18 19.96
N ILE A 59 -19.14 2.96 19.92
CA ILE A 59 -20.09 3.68 20.78
C ILE A 59 -19.74 3.48 22.25
N LYS A 60 -19.49 2.23 22.67
CA LYS A 60 -19.09 1.95 24.04
C LYS A 60 -17.83 2.69 24.48
N VAL A 61 -16.81 2.77 23.62
CA VAL A 61 -15.58 3.53 23.92
C VAL A 61 -15.88 5.02 24.06
N ILE A 62 -16.76 5.57 23.21
CA ILE A 62 -17.18 6.97 23.32
C ILE A 62 -17.88 7.20 24.65
N ASP A 63 -18.81 6.33 25.03
CA ASP A 63 -19.53 6.47 26.30
C ASP A 63 -18.57 6.36 27.49
N ASP A 64 -17.69 5.35 27.49
CA ASP A 64 -16.70 5.13 28.56
C ASP A 64 -15.74 6.32 28.76
N GLU A 65 -15.36 7.02 27.67
CA GLU A 65 -14.40 8.14 27.70
C GLU A 65 -15.07 9.51 27.86
N PHE A 66 -16.21 9.75 27.20
CA PHE A 66 -16.87 11.07 27.16
C PHE A 66 -17.98 11.24 28.20
N GLU A 67 -18.51 10.18 28.82
CA GLU A 67 -19.41 10.32 29.98
C GLU A 67 -18.65 10.68 31.28
N ARG A 68 -17.30 10.73 31.22
CA ARG A 68 -16.43 11.13 32.34
C ARG A 68 -16.00 12.59 32.27
N ILE A 69 -16.70 13.44 31.52
CA ILE A 69 -16.44 14.89 31.59
C ILE A 69 -16.98 15.40 32.94
N ASN A 70 -16.06 15.69 33.86
CA ASN A 70 -16.37 16.34 35.12
C ASN A 70 -16.93 17.74 34.83
N GLN A 71 -18.22 17.97 35.10
CA GLN A 71 -18.87 19.26 34.82
C GLN A 71 -18.28 20.42 35.63
N ASP A 72 -17.49 20.15 36.67
CA ASP A 72 -16.77 21.16 37.43
C ASP A 72 -15.40 21.54 36.82
N GLU A 73 -14.89 20.86 35.78
CA GLU A 73 -13.62 21.23 35.12
C GLU A 73 -13.69 22.54 34.31
N TRP A 74 -14.90 23.04 34.03
CA TRP A 74 -15.15 24.21 33.19
C TRP A 74 -15.88 25.34 33.94
N ARG A 75 -15.76 25.39 35.28
CA ARG A 75 -16.21 26.54 36.08
C ARG A 75 -15.01 27.43 36.38
N ASP A 76 -15.03 28.64 35.80
CA ASP A 76 -14.12 29.75 36.13
C ASP A 76 -14.17 30.14 37.62
#